data_AF-A0A7S1MUZ4-F1
#
_entry.id   AF-A0A7S1MUZ4-F1
#
_cell.length_a   1.000
_cell.length_b   1.000
_cell.length_c   1.000
_cell.angle_alpha   90.00
_cell.angle_beta   90.00
_cell.angle_gamma   90.00
#
_symmetry.space_group_name_H-M   'P 1'
#
loop_
_entity.id
_entity.type
_entity.pdbx_description
1 polymer ?
#
loop_
_entity_poly.entity_id
_entity_poly.type
_entity_poly.pdbx_seq_one_letter_code
_entity_poly.pdbx_strand_id
1 'polypeptide(L)'
;GGGGGGEPVSFGWGRPGSEVVVDPQDAGDPPFLQTAAPSGTTWGQYVRTRSSFVDPKTGFLAGPWAECIAWAVVFEHMADWDKMPQYPQDGVVGPVLEKLEEALRRRPLLDKAALLQAVDKLEDAAHELAEFGRPMPDIRQVVLFPRTDAALSLVRCENPQAPGSHVMVKVPPMTQPEQPLLVPVPVQPSKSGELHSGKVPFSIGSLPGVAPRTRASTALYGDSEGDASSECCMGEFDGEAVQD
;
A
#
# COMPACT_ATOMS: atom_id res chain seq x y z
N GLY A 1 -5.01 44.99 -17.08
CA GLY A 1 -5.12 44.05 -15.95
C GLY A 1 -4.95 42.66 -16.49
N GLY A 2 -3.83 42.01 -16.18
CA GLY A 2 -3.53 40.64 -16.63
C GLY A 2 -3.96 39.64 -15.58
N GLY A 3 -4.96 38.81 -15.90
CA GLY A 3 -5.37 37.69 -15.08
C GLY A 3 -4.42 36.53 -15.29
N GLY A 4 -3.57 36.26 -14.31
CA GLY A 4 -2.76 35.04 -14.25
C GLY A 4 -3.65 33.84 -14.00
N GLY A 5 -4.02 33.13 -15.08
CA GLY A 5 -4.63 31.82 -14.97
C GLY A 5 -3.59 30.84 -14.43
N GLY A 6 -3.67 30.55 -13.13
CA GLY A 6 -2.90 29.45 -12.55
C GLY A 6 -3.36 28.15 -13.19
N GLU A 7 -2.53 27.58 -14.06
CA GLU A 7 -2.73 26.22 -14.53
C GLU A 7 -2.75 25.27 -13.32
N PRO A 8 -3.71 24.35 -13.23
CA PRO A 8 -3.67 23.31 -12.22
C PRO A 8 -2.38 22.52 -12.43
N VAL A 9 -1.57 22.40 -11.38
CA VAL A 9 -0.39 21.52 -11.35
C VAL A 9 -0.88 20.09 -11.52
N SER A 10 -0.97 19.66 -12.77
CA SER A 10 -1.30 18.29 -13.13
C SER A 10 -0.03 17.47 -12.94
N PHE A 11 -0.04 16.60 -11.92
CA PHE A 11 0.93 15.51 -11.80
C PHE A 11 0.64 14.49 -12.92
N GLY A 12 1.01 14.87 -14.15
CA GLY A 12 0.76 14.11 -15.36
C GLY A 12 1.72 12.93 -15.46
N TRP A 13 1.29 11.78 -14.94
CA TRP A 13 1.90 10.48 -15.23
C TRP A 13 1.56 10.07 -16.68
N GLY A 14 2.57 9.70 -17.50
CA GLY A 14 2.35 9.07 -18.80
C GLY A 14 2.53 9.93 -20.05
N ARG A 15 3.26 11.05 -20.00
CA ARG A 15 3.74 11.69 -21.24
C ARG A 15 4.85 10.83 -21.86
N PRO A 16 4.90 10.64 -23.20
CA PRO A 16 6.09 10.12 -23.87
C PRO A 16 7.29 11.00 -23.48
N GLY A 17 8.28 10.41 -22.79
CA GLY A 17 9.38 11.15 -22.15
C GLY A 17 9.21 11.44 -20.65
N SER A 18 8.19 10.88 -19.99
CA SER A 18 8.15 10.80 -18.52
C SER A 18 9.16 9.74 -18.07
N GLU A 19 10.43 10.14 -17.95
CA GLU A 19 11.38 9.38 -17.17
C GLU A 19 10.81 9.25 -15.76
N VAL A 20 10.70 8.02 -15.28
CA VAL A 20 10.47 7.76 -13.85
C VAL A 20 11.65 8.41 -13.13
N VAL A 21 11.40 9.54 -12.49
CA VAL A 21 12.40 10.19 -11.65
C VAL A 21 12.60 9.27 -10.46
N VAL A 22 13.67 8.47 -10.53
CA VAL A 22 14.09 7.63 -9.41
C VAL A 22 14.78 8.57 -8.42
N ASP A 23 14.17 8.76 -7.26
CA ASP A 23 14.81 9.50 -6.17
C ASP A 23 16.17 8.87 -5.85
N PRO A 24 17.19 9.66 -5.50
CA PRO A 24 18.45 9.10 -5.01
C PRO A 24 18.18 8.21 -3.78
N GLN A 25 19.01 7.19 -3.61
CA GLN A 25 18.99 6.37 -2.39
C GLN A 25 19.26 7.27 -1.17
N ASP A 26 18.45 7.12 -0.13
CA ASP A 26 18.64 7.84 1.12
C ASP A 26 19.58 7.02 2.01
N ALA A 27 20.70 7.61 2.43
CA ALA A 27 21.66 6.94 3.32
C ALA A 27 21.07 6.65 4.71
N GLY A 28 19.98 7.34 5.08
CA GLY A 28 19.18 7.08 6.28
C GLY A 28 18.05 6.06 6.07
N ASP A 29 18.01 5.36 4.94
CA ASP A 29 17.12 4.20 4.76
C ASP A 29 17.64 3.02 5.61
N PRO A 30 16.76 2.28 6.33
CA PRO A 30 17.15 1.07 7.04
C PRO A 30 17.70 0.01 6.09
N PRO A 31 18.50 -0.96 6.56
CA PRO A 31 19.23 -1.88 5.69
C PRO A 31 18.36 -2.63 4.68
N PHE A 32 17.15 -3.05 5.08
CA PHE A 32 16.22 -3.71 4.17
C PHE A 32 15.78 -2.80 3.01
N LEU A 33 15.52 -1.52 3.29
CA LEU A 33 15.17 -0.51 2.27
C LEU A 33 16.33 -0.22 1.31
N GLN A 34 17.56 -0.60 1.64
CA GLN A 34 18.71 -0.49 0.73
C GLN A 34 18.85 -1.70 -0.21
N THR A 35 18.11 -2.78 0.01
CA THR A 35 18.13 -3.97 -0.84
C THR A 35 17.30 -3.77 -2.12
N ALA A 36 17.54 -4.60 -3.13
CA ALA A 36 16.86 -4.50 -4.41
C ALA A 36 15.39 -4.94 -4.30
N ALA A 37 14.50 -4.09 -4.82
CA ALA A 37 13.11 -4.43 -5.11
C ALA A 37 13.01 -5.21 -6.44
N PRO A 38 11.87 -5.86 -6.73
CA PRO A 38 11.65 -6.56 -8.01
C PRO A 38 11.81 -5.67 -9.26
N SER A 39 11.70 -4.35 -9.10
CA SER A 39 11.95 -3.35 -10.15
C SER A 39 13.42 -3.15 -10.52
N GLY A 40 14.35 -3.68 -9.72
CA GLY A 40 15.78 -3.41 -9.83
C GLY A 40 16.24 -2.11 -9.16
N THR A 41 15.33 -1.26 -8.69
CA THR A 41 15.66 -0.13 -7.78
C THR A 41 15.80 -0.63 -6.35
N THR A 42 16.31 0.18 -5.42
CA THR A 42 16.21 -0.19 -4.00
C THR A 42 14.75 -0.11 -3.52
N TRP A 43 14.42 -0.83 -2.45
CA TRP A 43 13.10 -0.73 -1.81
C TRP A 43 12.79 0.68 -1.34
N GLY A 44 13.76 1.40 -0.77
CA GLY A 44 13.62 2.79 -0.33
C GLY A 44 13.22 3.70 -1.49
N GLN A 45 13.84 3.53 -2.65
CA GLN A 45 13.44 4.26 -3.86
C GLN A 45 12.03 3.87 -4.32
N TYR A 46 11.74 2.57 -4.34
CA TYR A 46 10.45 2.03 -4.79
C TYR A 46 9.28 2.56 -3.94
N VAL A 47 9.39 2.51 -2.62
CA VAL A 47 8.30 2.93 -1.71
C VAL A 47 7.99 4.42 -1.77
N ARG A 48 8.92 5.24 -2.27
CA ARG A 48 8.73 6.68 -2.47
C ARG A 48 8.00 7.02 -3.78
N THR A 49 7.98 6.10 -4.75
CA THR A 49 7.40 6.37 -6.08
C THR A 49 5.90 6.62 -6.09
N ARG A 50 5.13 6.00 -5.17
CA ARG A 50 3.66 6.13 -5.11
C ARG A 50 3.15 6.18 -3.68
N SER A 51 1.88 6.56 -3.55
CA SER A 51 1.17 6.60 -2.27
C SER A 51 0.60 5.22 -1.90
N SER A 52 0.53 4.96 -0.61
CA SER A 52 -0.19 3.83 -0.03
C SER A 52 -1.61 4.23 0.38
N PHE A 53 -2.51 3.26 0.44
CA PHE A 53 -3.92 3.42 0.78
C PHE A 53 -4.44 2.14 1.43
N VAL A 54 -5.62 2.18 2.05
CA VAL A 54 -6.29 0.98 2.58
C VAL A 54 -7.12 0.35 1.46
N ASP A 55 -6.90 -0.93 1.15
CA ASP A 55 -7.76 -1.65 0.19
C ASP A 55 -9.15 -1.87 0.81
N PRO A 56 -10.23 -1.30 0.24
CA PRO A 56 -11.57 -1.41 0.82
C PRO A 56 -12.12 -2.84 0.84
N LYS A 57 -11.56 -3.77 0.05
CA LYS A 57 -12.01 -5.16 0.05
C LYS A 57 -11.42 -5.98 1.19
N THR A 58 -10.13 -5.80 1.46
CA THR A 58 -9.37 -6.62 2.41
C THR A 58 -9.17 -5.91 3.75
N GLY A 59 -9.20 -4.58 3.76
CA GLY A 59 -8.82 -3.76 4.92
C GLY A 59 -7.31 -3.70 5.16
N PHE A 60 -6.50 -4.24 4.25
CA PHE A 60 -5.04 -4.22 4.34
C PHE A 60 -4.45 -2.97 3.69
N LEU A 61 -3.21 -2.65 4.07
CA LEU A 61 -2.42 -1.67 3.35
C LEU A 61 -2.19 -2.15 1.90
N ALA A 62 -2.25 -1.22 0.97
CA ALA A 62 -2.00 -1.44 -0.45
C ALA A 62 -1.05 -0.36 -1.00
N GLY A 63 -0.35 -0.69 -2.09
CA GLY A 63 0.69 0.14 -2.70
C GLY A 63 2.13 -0.27 -2.33
N PRO A 64 3.14 0.53 -2.72
CA PRO A 64 4.54 0.14 -2.62
C PRO A 64 5.02 -0.24 -1.21
N TRP A 65 4.53 0.47 -0.19
CA TRP A 65 4.88 0.13 1.19
C TRP A 65 4.33 -1.22 1.63
N ALA A 66 3.12 -1.58 1.19
CA ALA A 66 2.54 -2.89 1.50
C ALA A 66 3.38 -4.01 0.91
N GLU A 67 3.82 -3.85 -0.35
CA GLU A 67 4.73 -4.80 -1.00
C GLU A 67 6.05 -4.93 -0.24
N CYS A 68 6.65 -3.79 0.14
CA CYS A 68 7.90 -3.78 0.89
C CYS A 68 7.77 -4.50 2.23
N ILE A 69 6.68 -4.29 2.96
CA ILE A 69 6.42 -4.94 4.26
C ILE A 69 6.28 -6.45 4.06
N ALA A 70 5.49 -6.90 3.08
CA ALA A 70 5.33 -8.34 2.84
C ALA A 70 6.65 -9.02 2.44
N TRP A 71 7.50 -8.35 1.65
CA TRP A 71 8.84 -8.86 1.34
C TRP A 71 9.78 -8.86 2.55
N ALA A 72 9.68 -7.86 3.44
CA ALA A 72 10.44 -7.83 4.69
C ALA A 72 10.06 -9.01 5.60
N VAL A 73 8.76 -9.29 5.75
CA VAL A 73 8.26 -10.46 6.49
C VAL A 73 8.79 -11.76 5.87
N VAL A 74 8.71 -11.90 4.54
CA VAL A 74 9.24 -13.10 3.86
C VAL A 74 10.75 -13.26 4.11
N PHE A 75 11.51 -12.16 4.10
CA PHE A 75 12.93 -12.18 4.41
C PHE A 75 13.18 -12.65 5.86
N GLU A 76 12.39 -12.19 6.84
CA GLU A 76 12.50 -12.65 8.23
C GLU A 76 12.29 -14.15 8.40
N HIS A 77 11.38 -14.74 7.62
CA HIS A 77 11.09 -16.18 7.68
C HIS A 77 12.05 -17.05 6.85
N MET A 78 12.80 -16.47 5.92
CA MET A 78 13.66 -17.21 4.99
C MET A 78 15.16 -17.03 5.27
N ALA A 79 15.58 -15.91 5.85
CA ALA A 79 16.97 -15.60 6.09
C ALA A 79 17.32 -15.71 7.58
N ASP A 80 18.57 -16.07 7.87
CA ASP A 80 19.16 -15.98 9.22
C ASP A 80 19.48 -14.51 9.57
N TRP A 81 18.47 -13.65 9.59
CA TRP A 81 18.64 -12.21 9.83
C TRP A 81 19.20 -11.92 11.24
N ASP A 82 18.94 -12.81 12.20
CA ASP A 82 19.46 -12.77 13.57
C ASP A 82 21.00 -12.84 13.62
N LYS A 83 21.63 -13.40 12.59
CA LYS A 83 23.10 -13.48 12.44
C LYS A 83 23.69 -12.28 11.69
N MET A 84 22.85 -11.38 11.18
CA MET A 84 23.26 -10.25 10.36
C MET A 84 23.35 -8.98 11.23
N PRO A 85 24.55 -8.43 11.48
CA PRO A 85 24.76 -7.36 12.46
C PRO A 85 24.09 -6.02 12.07
N GLN A 86 23.67 -5.86 10.83
CA GLN A 86 22.96 -4.67 10.38
C GLN A 86 21.49 -4.62 10.82
N TYR A 87 20.87 -5.76 11.17
CA TYR A 87 19.47 -5.79 11.60
C TYR A 87 19.39 -5.73 13.14
N PRO A 88 18.43 -4.99 13.70
CA PRO A 88 18.22 -4.92 15.14
C PRO A 88 17.64 -6.23 15.68
N GLN A 89 17.59 -6.35 17.02
CA GLN A 89 16.99 -7.50 17.70
C GLN A 89 15.48 -7.63 17.43
N ASP A 90 14.81 -6.51 17.14
CA ASP A 90 13.37 -6.44 16.91
C ASP A 90 12.96 -6.84 15.48
N GLY A 91 13.88 -7.41 14.70
CA GLY A 91 13.61 -7.89 13.34
C GLY A 91 13.91 -6.87 12.24
N VAL A 92 13.56 -7.26 11.03
CA VAL A 92 13.78 -6.53 9.77
C VAL A 92 12.61 -5.61 9.47
N VAL A 93 11.39 -6.01 9.83
CA VAL A 93 10.15 -5.27 9.55
C VAL A 93 10.06 -3.99 10.39
N GLY A 94 10.45 -4.04 11.68
CA GLY A 94 10.37 -2.89 12.59
C GLY A 94 10.92 -1.57 12.01
N PRO A 95 12.19 -1.50 11.59
CA PRO A 95 12.74 -0.29 10.96
C PRO A 95 12.04 0.14 9.66
N VAL A 96 11.43 -0.79 8.92
CA VAL A 96 10.63 -0.48 7.72
C VAL A 96 9.34 0.25 8.13
N LEU A 97 8.67 -0.21 9.19
CA LEU A 97 7.46 0.42 9.74
C LEU A 97 7.75 1.81 10.30
N GLU A 98 8.86 1.98 11.03
CA GLU A 98 9.30 3.28 11.52
C GLU A 98 9.49 4.29 10.38
N LYS A 99 10.09 3.84 9.27
CA LYS A 99 10.30 4.67 8.09
C LYS A 99 8.98 5.00 7.37
N LEU A 100 8.05 4.07 7.31
CA LEU A 100 6.69 4.33 6.83
C LEU A 100 6.01 5.40 7.68
N GLU A 101 6.06 5.28 9.00
CA GLU A 101 5.46 6.27 9.89
C GLU A 101 6.11 7.66 9.70
N GLU A 102 7.43 7.73 9.55
CA GLU A 102 8.13 8.97 9.19
C GLU A 102 7.60 9.55 7.87
N ALA A 103 7.44 8.73 6.84
CA ALA A 103 6.92 9.16 5.55
C ALA A 103 5.46 9.67 5.66
N LEU A 104 4.64 9.04 6.50
CA LEU A 104 3.25 9.45 6.76
C LEU A 104 3.19 10.77 7.54
N ARG A 105 4.11 11.02 8.48
CA ARG A 105 4.18 12.30 9.24
C ARG A 105 4.37 13.52 8.33
N ARG A 106 5.06 13.35 7.20
CA ARG A 106 5.33 14.45 6.25
C ARG A 106 4.14 14.77 5.35
N ARG A 107 3.09 13.95 5.34
CA ARG A 107 1.92 14.12 4.47
C ARG A 107 0.70 14.54 5.30
N PRO A 108 -0.05 15.58 4.89
CA PRO A 108 -1.33 15.91 5.51
C PRO A 108 -2.38 14.89 5.02
N LEU A 109 -2.27 13.65 5.48
CA LEU A 109 -3.22 12.59 5.16
C LEU A 109 -4.38 12.62 6.15
N LEU A 110 -5.59 12.57 5.61
CA LEU A 110 -6.84 12.62 6.38
C LEU A 110 -7.05 11.36 7.24
N ASP A 111 -6.23 10.32 7.06
CA ASP A 111 -6.47 9.01 7.69
C ASP A 111 -5.17 8.24 8.05
N LYS A 112 -4.24 8.91 8.75
CA LYS A 112 -3.01 8.25 9.26
C LYS A 112 -3.35 7.03 10.12
N ALA A 113 -4.39 7.15 10.96
CA ALA A 113 -4.78 6.09 11.89
C ALA A 113 -5.27 4.83 11.18
N ALA A 114 -6.15 4.93 10.18
CA ALA A 114 -6.57 3.73 9.44
C ALA A 114 -5.43 3.12 8.62
N LEU A 115 -4.50 3.94 8.10
CA LEU A 115 -3.33 3.42 7.40
C LEU A 115 -2.43 2.60 8.33
N LEU A 116 -2.13 3.09 9.53
CA LEU A 116 -1.35 2.32 10.51
C LEU A 116 -2.08 1.06 10.96
N GLN A 117 -3.39 1.12 11.21
CA GLN A 117 -4.16 -0.09 11.52
C GLN A 117 -4.14 -1.12 10.37
N ALA A 118 -4.18 -0.65 9.12
CA ALA A 118 -4.10 -1.50 7.94
C ALA A 118 -2.70 -2.09 7.71
N VAL A 119 -1.66 -1.42 8.23
CA VAL A 119 -0.27 -1.92 8.26
C VAL A 119 -0.18 -3.07 9.25
N ASP A 120 -0.65 -2.89 10.49
CA ASP A 120 -0.60 -3.93 11.53
C ASP A 120 -1.32 -5.21 11.05
N LYS A 121 -2.52 -5.05 10.47
CA LYS A 121 -3.28 -6.19 9.91
C LYS A 121 -2.56 -6.89 8.77
N LEU A 122 -1.84 -6.14 7.93
CA LEU A 122 -1.10 -6.72 6.81
C LEU A 122 0.12 -7.49 7.32
N GLU A 123 0.85 -6.93 8.28
CA GLU A 123 2.00 -7.57 8.91
C GLU A 123 1.58 -8.87 9.61
N ASP A 124 0.57 -8.82 10.49
CA ASP A 124 0.04 -10.01 11.18
C ASP A 124 -0.34 -11.11 10.19
N ALA A 125 -1.11 -10.76 9.16
CA ALA A 125 -1.53 -11.71 8.13
C ALA A 125 -0.35 -12.26 7.32
N ALA A 126 0.65 -11.44 7.01
CA ALA A 126 1.85 -11.86 6.30
C ALA A 126 2.69 -12.82 7.16
N HIS A 127 2.85 -12.55 8.46
CA HIS A 127 3.54 -13.46 9.38
C HIS A 127 2.82 -14.80 9.48
N GLU A 128 1.49 -14.81 9.65
CA GLU A 128 0.70 -16.03 9.70
C GLU A 128 0.88 -16.86 8.41
N LEU A 129 0.74 -16.22 7.25
CA LEU A 129 0.88 -16.91 5.96
C LEU A 129 2.32 -17.40 5.73
N ALA A 130 3.33 -16.63 6.14
CA ALA A 130 4.73 -17.00 6.04
C ALA A 130 5.05 -18.17 6.96
N GLU A 131 4.56 -18.20 8.19
CA GLU A 131 4.77 -19.32 9.12
C GLU A 131 4.25 -20.64 8.50
N PHE A 132 3.02 -20.62 7.98
CA PHE A 132 2.40 -21.80 7.36
C PHE A 132 2.82 -22.08 5.91
N GLY A 133 3.69 -21.26 5.32
CA GLY A 133 4.14 -21.43 3.94
C GLY A 133 3.06 -21.28 2.89
N ARG A 134 2.08 -20.42 3.17
CA ARG A 134 1.02 -20.03 2.25
C ARG A 134 1.48 -18.84 1.39
N PRO A 135 0.84 -18.61 0.23
CA PRO A 135 1.07 -17.39 -0.55
C PRO A 135 0.78 -16.14 0.29
N MET A 136 1.56 -15.07 0.09
CA MET A 136 1.33 -13.78 0.74
C MET A 136 -0.05 -13.20 0.39
N PRO A 137 -0.58 -12.26 1.21
CA PRO A 137 -1.83 -11.57 0.90
C PRO A 137 -1.77 -10.95 -0.49
N ASP A 138 -2.89 -10.92 -1.21
CA ASP A 138 -2.98 -10.27 -2.52
C ASP A 138 -2.85 -8.75 -2.35
N ILE A 139 -1.61 -8.25 -2.42
CA ILE A 139 -1.33 -6.82 -2.37
C ILE A 139 -1.77 -6.20 -3.69
N ARG A 140 -2.54 -5.13 -3.58
CA ARG A 140 -3.07 -4.40 -4.73
C ARG A 140 -2.34 -3.10 -4.92
N GLN A 141 -2.36 -2.64 -6.16
CA GLN A 141 -1.79 -1.37 -6.57
C GLN A 141 -2.83 -0.58 -7.37
N VAL A 142 -2.82 0.74 -7.20
CA VAL A 142 -3.62 1.62 -8.04
C VAL A 142 -2.88 1.85 -9.35
N VAL A 143 -3.57 1.57 -10.44
CA VAL A 143 -3.17 1.97 -11.79
C VAL A 143 -4.16 3.02 -12.27
N LEU A 144 -3.63 4.16 -12.71
CA LEU A 144 -4.42 5.20 -13.35
C LEU A 144 -4.55 4.85 -14.84
N PHE A 145 -5.77 4.84 -15.35
CA PHE A 145 -5.97 4.67 -16.77
C PHE A 145 -5.58 5.94 -17.53
N PRO A 146 -4.81 5.82 -18.62
CA PRO A 146 -4.65 6.94 -19.54
C PRO A 146 -6.04 7.33 -20.08
N ARG A 147 -6.24 8.60 -20.39
CA ARG A 147 -7.43 9.03 -21.12
C ARG A 147 -7.45 8.33 -22.48
N THR A 148 -8.26 7.28 -22.62
CA THR A 148 -8.49 6.63 -23.90
C THR A 148 -9.99 6.59 -24.15
N ASP A 149 -10.42 7.01 -25.33
CA ASP A 149 -11.82 6.98 -25.75
C ASP A 149 -12.30 5.58 -26.18
N ALA A 150 -11.46 4.55 -26.01
CA ALA A 150 -11.74 3.21 -26.50
C ALA A 150 -12.51 2.38 -25.46
N ALA A 151 -13.84 2.35 -25.63
CA ALA A 151 -14.80 1.83 -24.65
C ALA A 151 -14.71 0.34 -24.28
N LEU A 152 -13.87 -0.50 -24.88
CA LEU A 152 -13.90 -1.96 -24.63
C LEU A 152 -12.57 -2.70 -24.78
N SER A 153 -11.44 -2.00 -24.78
CA SER A 153 -10.12 -2.61 -25.05
C SER A 153 -9.37 -2.96 -23.77
N LEU A 154 -8.61 -4.06 -23.82
CA LEU A 154 -7.47 -4.25 -22.92
C LEU A 154 -6.59 -2.99 -23.02
N VAL A 155 -6.49 -2.22 -21.95
CA VAL A 155 -5.65 -1.03 -21.93
C VAL A 155 -4.26 -1.42 -21.45
N ARG A 156 -3.27 -0.94 -22.17
CA ARG A 156 -1.86 -1.07 -21.81
C ARG A 156 -1.56 0.00 -20.77
N CYS A 157 -1.38 -0.41 -19.52
CA CYS A 157 -0.98 0.47 -18.44
C CYS A 157 0.49 0.28 -18.11
N GLU A 158 1.16 1.33 -17.66
CA GLU A 158 2.53 1.20 -17.16
C GLU A 158 2.56 0.26 -15.95
N ASN A 159 3.53 -0.66 -15.93
CA ASN A 159 3.74 -1.53 -14.80
C ASN A 159 4.56 -0.80 -13.73
N PRO A 160 3.98 -0.46 -12.57
CA PRO A 160 4.71 0.23 -11.51
C PRO A 160 5.90 -0.59 -10.98
N GLN A 161 5.85 -1.92 -11.04
CA GLN A 161 6.93 -2.79 -10.57
C GLN A 161 8.09 -2.91 -11.56
N ALA A 162 7.93 -2.52 -12.81
CA ALA A 162 9.00 -2.62 -13.79
C ALA A 162 8.88 -1.44 -14.77
N PRO A 163 9.48 -0.28 -14.42
CA PRO A 163 9.50 0.90 -15.27
C PRO A 163 9.85 0.56 -16.72
N GLY A 164 9.10 1.11 -17.68
CA GLY A 164 9.22 0.79 -19.10
C GLY A 164 8.50 -0.48 -19.56
N SER A 165 8.06 -1.35 -18.64
CA SER A 165 7.17 -2.47 -18.96
C SER A 165 5.70 -2.08 -18.76
N HIS A 166 4.78 -2.89 -19.31
CA HIS A 166 3.36 -2.58 -19.29
C HIS A 166 2.53 -3.82 -18.96
N VAL A 167 1.43 -3.60 -18.24
CA VAL A 167 0.41 -4.61 -17.92
C VAL A 167 -0.83 -4.37 -18.77
N MET A 168 -1.40 -5.43 -19.33
CA MET A 168 -2.67 -5.36 -20.04
C MET A 168 -3.80 -5.49 -19.03
N VAL A 169 -4.56 -4.42 -18.84
CA VAL A 169 -5.65 -4.36 -17.88
C VAL A 169 -6.97 -4.33 -18.64
N LYS A 170 -7.86 -5.28 -18.35
CA LYS A 170 -9.21 -5.26 -18.92
C LYS A 170 -10.03 -4.18 -18.22
N VAL A 171 -10.45 -3.17 -18.97
CA VAL A 171 -11.26 -2.06 -18.45
C VAL A 171 -12.72 -2.51 -18.32
N PRO A 172 -13.35 -2.38 -17.14
CA PRO A 172 -14.79 -2.56 -17.01
C PRO A 172 -15.58 -1.61 -17.95
N PRO A 173 -16.73 -2.04 -18.52
CA PRO A 173 -17.47 -1.28 -19.54
C PRO A 173 -18.08 0.07 -19.09
N MET A 174 -17.74 0.57 -17.90
CA MET A 174 -18.26 1.82 -17.31
C MET A 174 -17.16 2.65 -16.62
N THR A 175 -15.88 2.31 -16.81
CA THR A 175 -14.78 3.04 -16.18
C THR A 175 -14.62 4.42 -16.81
N GLN A 176 -14.66 5.46 -16.00
CA GLN A 176 -14.40 6.81 -16.47
C GLN A 176 -12.90 7.01 -16.73
N PRO A 177 -12.50 7.87 -17.69
CA PRO A 177 -11.11 8.27 -17.84
C PRO A 177 -10.54 8.75 -16.50
N GLU A 178 -9.28 8.42 -16.21
CA GLU A 178 -8.59 8.77 -14.96
C GLU A 178 -9.14 8.11 -13.68
N GLN A 179 -10.12 7.21 -13.78
CA GLN A 179 -10.58 6.46 -12.62
C GLN A 179 -9.48 5.50 -12.13
N PRO A 180 -9.15 5.51 -10.82
CA PRO A 180 -8.20 4.57 -10.26
C PRO A 180 -8.77 3.15 -10.31
N LEU A 181 -8.00 2.20 -10.85
CA LEU A 181 -8.33 0.78 -10.77
C LEU A 181 -7.34 0.07 -9.87
N LEU A 182 -7.87 -0.79 -9.01
CA LEU A 182 -7.07 -1.72 -8.22
C LEU A 182 -6.72 -2.92 -9.10
N VAL A 183 -5.43 -3.12 -9.33
CA VAL A 183 -4.92 -4.33 -9.96
C VAL A 183 -4.05 -5.09 -8.97
N PRO A 184 -4.03 -6.43 -9.03
CA PRO A 184 -3.08 -7.23 -8.27
C PRO A 184 -1.65 -6.91 -8.70
N VAL A 185 -0.73 -6.99 -7.75
CA VAL A 185 0.70 -6.81 -8.00
C VAL A 185 1.25 -7.99 -8.82
N PRO A 186 2.00 -7.75 -9.92
CA PRO A 186 2.49 -8.80 -10.82
C PRO A 186 3.35 -9.87 -10.14
N VAL A 187 4.19 -9.45 -9.18
CA VAL A 187 5.09 -10.33 -8.44
C VAL A 187 4.69 -10.35 -6.96
N GLN A 188 4.13 -11.48 -6.53
CA GLN A 188 3.89 -11.77 -5.12
C GLN A 188 5.07 -12.55 -4.54
N PRO A 189 5.49 -12.28 -3.30
CA PRO A 189 6.48 -13.12 -2.62
C PRO A 189 5.94 -14.55 -2.49
N SER A 190 6.80 -15.53 -2.72
CA SER A 190 6.53 -16.93 -2.39
C SER A 190 7.67 -17.50 -1.56
N LYS A 191 7.38 -18.46 -0.67
CA LYS A 191 8.38 -19.11 0.21
C LYS A 191 9.59 -19.70 -0.51
N SER A 192 9.47 -20.01 -1.80
CA SER A 192 10.57 -20.59 -2.58
C SER A 192 11.63 -19.55 -2.97
N GLY A 193 11.35 -18.25 -2.81
CA GLY A 193 12.14 -17.20 -3.46
C GLY A 193 12.05 -17.25 -4.99
N GLU A 194 11.35 -18.23 -5.59
CA GLU A 194 11.06 -18.21 -7.01
C GLU A 194 10.02 -17.12 -7.27
N LEU A 195 10.42 -16.19 -8.14
CA LEU A 195 9.55 -15.21 -8.75
C LEU A 195 8.51 -15.95 -9.60
N HIS A 196 7.41 -16.34 -8.97
CA HIS A 196 6.25 -16.83 -9.69
C HIS A 196 5.65 -15.65 -10.44
N SER A 197 5.99 -15.50 -11.73
CA SER A 197 5.14 -14.77 -12.67
C SER A 197 3.84 -15.56 -12.83
N GLY A 198 3.00 -15.53 -11.80
CA GLY A 198 1.66 -16.08 -11.87
C GLY A 198 0.92 -15.34 -12.99
N LYS A 199 0.27 -16.09 -13.89
CA LYS A 199 -0.77 -15.51 -14.75
C LYS A 199 -1.84 -14.94 -13.81
N VAL A 200 -1.77 -13.64 -13.53
CA VAL A 200 -2.60 -13.04 -12.49
C VAL A 200 -4.08 -13.11 -12.90
N PRO A 201 -4.94 -13.85 -12.18
CA PRO A 201 -6.37 -13.87 -12.48
C PRO A 201 -6.97 -12.51 -12.10
N PHE A 202 -7.54 -11.82 -13.09
CA PHE A 202 -8.12 -10.50 -12.90
C PHE A 202 -9.39 -10.58 -12.04
N SER A 203 -9.36 -10.03 -10.83
CA SER A 203 -10.54 -9.82 -10.00
C SER A 203 -11.11 -8.42 -10.22
N ILE A 204 -12.35 -8.34 -10.72
CA ILE A 204 -13.08 -7.09 -10.91
C ILE A 204 -13.65 -6.65 -9.55
N GLY A 205 -13.06 -5.62 -8.94
CA GLY A 205 -13.61 -4.94 -7.77
C GLY A 205 -14.05 -3.53 -8.17
N SER A 206 -15.35 -3.27 -8.27
CA SER A 206 -15.88 -1.92 -8.39
C SER A 206 -15.71 -1.22 -7.05
N LEU A 207 -14.96 -0.11 -6.98
CA LEU A 207 -14.90 0.72 -5.78
C LEU A 207 -16.29 1.32 -5.50
N PRO A 208 -16.85 1.22 -4.28
CA PRO A 208 -18.05 1.95 -3.93
C PRO A 208 -17.75 3.46 -3.79
N GLY A 209 -18.32 4.25 -4.72
CA GLY A 209 -18.83 5.60 -4.45
C GLY A 209 -17.84 6.72 -4.09
N VAL A 210 -17.19 7.32 -5.09
CA VAL A 210 -16.85 8.75 -5.03
C VAL A 210 -17.96 9.50 -5.77
N ALA A 211 -18.93 10.02 -5.01
CA ALA A 211 -20.01 10.82 -5.58
C ALA A 211 -19.46 12.15 -6.14
N PRO A 212 -19.95 12.62 -7.32
CA PRO A 212 -19.60 13.94 -7.81
C PRO A 212 -20.10 15.01 -6.83
N ARG A 213 -19.21 15.93 -6.44
CA ARG A 213 -19.52 17.08 -5.58
C ARG A 213 -20.53 18.00 -6.28
N THR A 214 -21.82 17.82 -6.03
CA THR A 214 -22.82 18.87 -6.19
C THR A 214 -22.78 19.78 -4.97
N ARG A 215 -22.53 21.07 -5.23
CA ARG A 215 -22.54 22.16 -4.25
C ARG A 215 -24.00 22.56 -3.99
N ALA A 216 -24.49 22.38 -2.76
CA ALA A 216 -25.67 23.08 -2.25
C ALA A 216 -25.52 23.29 -0.74
N SER A 217 -25.76 24.54 -0.32
CA SER A 217 -25.69 25.00 1.06
C SER A 217 -26.99 24.75 1.83
N THR A 218 -26.83 24.74 3.16
CA THR A 218 -27.74 25.27 4.20
C THR A 218 -28.63 24.26 4.96
N ALA A 219 -28.17 23.99 6.19
CA ALA A 219 -28.84 23.90 7.50
C ALA A 219 -30.16 23.11 7.68
N LEU A 220 -30.21 22.23 8.69
CA LEU A 220 -30.76 22.50 10.05
C LEU A 220 -30.75 21.22 10.92
N TYR A 221 -30.42 21.41 12.20
CA TYR A 221 -30.79 20.71 13.46
C TYR A 221 -31.23 19.22 13.47
N GLY A 222 -30.70 18.49 14.46
CA GLY A 222 -31.30 17.25 14.96
C GLY A 222 -30.44 16.54 16.02
N ASP A 223 -30.60 16.92 17.28
CA ASP A 223 -30.19 16.20 18.49
C ASP A 223 -30.59 14.72 18.46
N SER A 224 -29.73 13.84 18.97
CA SER A 224 -30.11 12.56 19.60
C SER A 224 -28.93 12.04 20.43
N GLU A 225 -29.01 12.29 21.73
CA GLU A 225 -28.27 11.57 22.76
C GLU A 225 -28.60 10.08 22.69
N GLY A 226 -27.57 9.24 22.69
CA GLY A 226 -27.67 7.79 22.66
C GLY A 226 -26.60 7.19 23.55
N ASP A 227 -26.89 7.20 24.84
CA ASP A 227 -26.18 6.54 25.93
C ASP A 227 -26.13 5.01 25.69
N ALA A 228 -24.94 4.44 25.76
CA ALA A 228 -24.73 2.99 25.88
C ALA A 228 -23.40 2.74 26.57
N SER A 229 -23.48 2.72 27.89
CA SER A 229 -22.49 2.16 28.78
C SER A 229 -22.19 0.70 28.38
N SER A 230 -20.93 0.41 28.04
CA SER A 230 -20.42 -0.95 27.97
C SER A 230 -19.41 -1.12 29.10
N GLU A 231 -19.94 -1.62 30.21
CA GLU A 231 -19.24 -2.10 31.38
C GLU A 231 -18.49 -3.38 31.01
N CYS A 232 -17.20 -3.27 30.66
CA CYS A 232 -16.33 -4.42 30.50
C CYS A 232 -15.67 -4.73 31.84
N CYS A 233 -16.00 -5.91 32.36
CA CYS A 233 -15.55 -6.47 33.62
C CYS A 233 -14.02 -6.44 33.76
N MET A 234 -13.54 -5.83 34.84
CA MET A 234 -12.22 -6.08 35.40
C MET A 234 -12.22 -7.49 35.98
N GLY A 235 -11.53 -8.43 35.33
CA GLY A 235 -11.20 -9.72 35.92
C GLY A 235 -10.05 -9.54 36.91
N GLU A 236 -10.33 -9.80 38.19
CA GLU A 236 -9.33 -10.03 39.23
C GLU A 236 -8.36 -11.12 38.78
N PHE A 237 -7.05 -10.82 38.75
CA PHE A 237 -6.00 -11.81 38.65
C PHE A 237 -5.40 -11.98 40.04
N ASP A 238 -5.81 -13.04 40.72
CA ASP A 238 -5.27 -13.47 41.99
C ASP A 238 -3.77 -13.76 41.88
N GLY A 239 -3.03 -13.25 42.86
CA GLY A 239 -1.60 -13.46 42.99
C GLY A 239 -1.24 -14.89 43.35
N GLU A 240 -0.16 -15.38 42.78
CA GLU A 240 0.56 -16.53 43.31
C GLU A 240 1.94 -16.07 43.80
N ALA A 241 2.13 -16.22 45.11
CA ALA A 241 3.37 -15.95 45.82
C ALA A 241 4.43 -17.00 45.44
N VAL A 242 5.61 -16.56 45.03
CA VAL A 242 6.81 -17.40 45.04
C VAL A 242 7.52 -17.17 46.37
N GLN A 243 7.63 -18.27 47.12
CA GLN A 243 8.35 -18.39 48.40
C GLN A 243 9.87 -18.51 48.15
N ASP A 244 10.62 -18.03 49.15
CA ASP A 244 12.08 -18.11 49.43
C ASP A 244 13.00 -18.90 48.48
#